data_AF-A0A2R6AP22-F1
#
_entry.id   AF-A0A2R6AP22-F1
#
_cell.length_a   1.000
_cell.length_b   1.000
_cell.length_c   1.000
_cell.angle_alpha   90.00
_cell.angle_beta   90.00
_cell.angle_gamma   90.00
#
_symmetry.space_group_name_H-M   'P 1'
#
loop_
_entity.id
_entity.type
_entity.pdbx_description
1 polymer ?
#
loop_
_entity_poly.entity_id
_entity_poly.type
_entity_poly.pdbx_seq_one_letter_code
_entity_poly.pdbx_strand_id
1 'polypeptide(L)'
;MREIKVGEYLRKKRILDLIKLSNGWYLVKTENNKSERDFKVKVIFQTTPRIRTLTPKHAHFAIDFFGKLCANKEKAMKVLEAIVEVWRGNSVQEILTKYEGFAYQLPGYSLEYILYSLKWIFEQEDVNFAGRPKDKQNQINETLQKCRIESPPNRAGSELVISLFCNIASGMHPVDAFLRANLDVFPVKKARGAV
;
A
#
# COMPACT_ATOMS: atom_id res chain seq x y z
N MET A 1 28.38 7.34 -3.01
CA MET A 1 26.98 6.91 -2.83
C MET A 1 26.78 6.63 -1.36
N ARG A 2 25.83 7.27 -0.66
CA ARG A 2 25.61 6.97 0.76
C ARG A 2 24.86 5.64 0.85
N GLU A 3 25.52 4.65 1.43
CA GLU A 3 24.94 3.34 1.67
C GLU A 3 23.85 3.49 2.73
N ILE A 4 22.69 2.87 2.52
CA ILE A 4 21.59 2.87 3.49
C ILE A 4 21.60 1.51 4.18
N LYS A 5 21.66 1.49 5.51
CA LYS A 5 21.74 0.26 6.31
C LYS A 5 20.72 0.24 7.44
N VAL A 6 20.34 -0.97 7.86
CA VAL A 6 19.56 -1.19 9.08
C VAL A 6 20.37 -0.70 10.29
N GLY A 7 19.70 -0.06 11.25
CA GLY A 7 20.33 0.55 12.42
C GLY A 7 20.77 2.01 12.21
N GLU A 8 20.93 2.46 10.97
CA GLU A 8 21.19 3.89 10.69
C GLU A 8 19.93 4.76 10.85
N TYR A 9 20.09 6.08 10.72
CA TYR A 9 19.01 7.05 10.90
C TYR A 9 18.60 7.74 9.60
N LEU A 10 17.30 7.70 9.30
CA LEU A 10 16.67 8.49 8.26
C LEU A 10 15.89 9.65 8.88
N ARG A 11 16.45 10.87 8.82
CA ARG A 11 15.85 12.09 9.41
C ARG A 11 15.46 11.89 10.88
N LYS A 12 16.41 11.42 11.71
CA LYS A 12 16.28 11.14 13.15
C LYS A 12 15.41 9.93 13.53
N LYS A 13 14.94 9.13 12.57
CA LYS A 13 14.25 7.87 12.84
C LYS A 13 15.15 6.70 12.49
N ARG A 14 15.32 5.74 13.39
CA ARG A 14 16.13 4.56 13.14
C ARG A 14 15.48 3.70 12.06
N ILE A 15 16.29 3.14 11.18
CA ILE A 15 15.89 2.17 10.17
C ILE A 15 15.83 0.80 10.84
N LEU A 16 14.66 0.19 10.81
CA LEU A 16 14.37 -1.10 11.43
C LEU A 16 14.53 -2.26 10.44
N ASP A 17 14.21 -2.00 9.18
CA ASP A 17 14.26 -2.98 8.10
C ASP A 17 14.45 -2.28 6.75
N LEU A 18 15.01 -2.98 5.77
CA LEU A 18 15.42 -2.45 4.47
C LEU A 18 15.22 -3.50 3.37
N ILE A 19 14.54 -3.12 2.30
CA ILE A 19 14.44 -3.88 1.06
C ILE A 19 14.98 -3.02 -0.06
N LYS A 20 15.95 -3.53 -0.82
CA LYS A 20 16.43 -2.91 -2.05
C LYS A 20 15.66 -3.49 -3.23
N LEU A 21 14.98 -2.63 -3.98
CA LEU A 21 14.20 -3.01 -5.15
C LEU A 21 15.11 -3.10 -6.38
N SER A 22 14.68 -3.86 -7.39
CA SER A 22 15.41 -4.06 -8.65
C SER A 22 15.72 -2.74 -9.38
N ASN A 23 14.82 -1.75 -9.28
CA ASN A 23 14.98 -0.42 -9.88
C ASN A 23 15.95 0.51 -9.10
N GLY A 24 16.64 -0.01 -8.08
CA GLY A 24 17.59 0.74 -7.26
C GLY A 24 16.97 1.59 -6.16
N TRP A 25 15.64 1.58 -6.00
CA TRP A 25 14.99 2.22 -4.86
C TRP A 25 15.16 1.38 -3.60
N TYR A 26 15.01 2.04 -2.45
CA TYR A 26 14.99 1.36 -1.16
C TYR A 26 13.64 1.56 -0.48
N LEU A 27 13.02 0.48 -0.05
CA LEU A 27 11.91 0.51 0.90
C LEU A 27 12.50 0.34 2.30
N VAL A 28 12.16 1.24 3.22
CA VAL A 28 12.62 1.20 4.61
C VAL A 28 11.45 1.20 5.59
N LYS A 29 11.56 0.38 6.64
CA LYS A 29 10.81 0.57 7.87
C LYS A 29 11.61 1.50 8.78
N THR A 30 10.97 2.55 9.27
CA THR A 30 11.54 3.40 10.31
C THR A 30 10.68 3.39 11.55
N GLU A 31 11.28 3.63 12.71
CA GLU A 31 10.53 3.86 13.96
C GLU A 31 9.42 4.90 13.79
N ASN A 32 8.30 4.67 14.48
CA ASN A 32 7.19 5.59 14.57
C ASN A 32 6.69 5.69 16.01
N ASN A 33 5.74 6.60 16.28
CA ASN A 33 5.44 7.03 17.65
C ASN A 33 4.06 6.60 18.16
N LYS A 34 3.26 5.81 17.41
CA LYS A 34 1.90 5.46 17.86
C LYS A 34 1.88 4.33 18.89
N SER A 35 2.78 3.35 18.77
CA SER A 35 2.91 2.23 19.71
C SER A 35 4.34 1.65 19.64
N GLU A 36 4.71 0.77 20.57
CA GLU A 36 6.02 0.09 20.56
C GLU A 36 6.25 -0.77 19.31
N ARG A 37 5.16 -1.25 18.68
CA ARG A 37 5.21 -2.04 17.45
C ARG A 37 4.99 -1.20 16.19
N ASP A 38 4.67 0.08 16.35
CA ASP A 38 4.36 0.98 15.23
C ASP A 38 5.65 1.33 14.47
N PHE A 39 5.51 1.36 13.15
CA PHE A 39 6.58 1.74 12.25
C PHE A 39 5.99 2.56 11.11
N LYS A 40 6.87 3.20 10.35
CA LYS A 40 6.51 3.96 9.17
C LYS A 40 7.26 3.43 7.97
N VAL A 41 6.53 3.13 6.90
CA VAL A 41 7.11 2.78 5.62
C VAL A 41 7.57 4.05 4.89
N LYS A 42 8.79 4.05 4.35
CA LYS A 42 9.27 5.07 3.43
C LYS A 42 9.96 4.43 2.24
N VAL A 43 9.94 5.14 1.12
CA VAL A 43 10.71 4.82 -0.07
C VAL A 43 11.77 5.87 -0.24
N ILE A 44 13.01 5.45 -0.45
CA ILE A 44 14.13 6.27 -0.88
C ILE A 44 14.31 6.00 -2.38
N PHE A 45 13.88 6.96 -3.20
CA PHE A 45 13.96 6.85 -4.67
C PHE A 45 15.18 7.58 -5.24
N GLN A 46 15.96 8.26 -4.39
CA GLN A 46 17.18 8.95 -4.77
C GLN A 46 18.10 9.07 -3.55
N THR A 47 19.39 8.74 -3.71
CA THR A 47 20.42 8.92 -2.67
C THR A 47 21.39 10.07 -2.97
N THR A 48 21.54 10.47 -4.25
CA THR A 48 22.49 11.48 -4.74
C THR A 48 21.77 12.50 -5.64
N PRO A 49 22.05 13.80 -5.59
CA PRO A 49 22.99 14.50 -4.69
C PRO A 49 22.48 14.61 -3.24
N ARG A 50 21.19 14.36 -3.03
CA ARG A 50 20.55 14.32 -1.71
C ARG A 50 19.55 13.18 -1.63
N ILE A 51 19.34 12.68 -0.41
CA ILE A 51 18.33 11.67 -0.12
C ILE A 51 16.94 12.26 -0.34
N ARG A 52 16.20 11.73 -1.31
CA ARG A 52 14.77 12.03 -1.50
C ARG A 52 13.93 10.83 -1.10
N THR A 53 12.87 11.12 -0.35
CA THR A 53 12.01 10.09 0.21
C THR A 53 10.55 10.43 0.00
N LEU A 54 9.72 9.41 -0.14
CA LEU A 54 8.27 9.52 -0.07
C LEU A 54 7.72 8.53 0.96
N THR A 55 6.53 8.81 1.48
CA THR A 55 5.77 7.86 2.31
C THR A 55 4.69 7.27 1.41
N PRO A 56 4.78 5.98 1.05
CA PRO A 56 3.72 5.33 0.29
C PRO A 56 2.44 5.32 1.13
N LYS A 57 1.30 5.39 0.45
CA LYS A 57 -0.05 5.47 1.04
C LYS A 57 -0.97 4.64 0.18
N HIS A 58 -2.07 4.13 0.75
CA HIS A 58 -3.10 3.37 0.03
C HIS A 58 -3.55 4.09 -1.25
N ALA A 59 -3.76 5.41 -1.16
CA ALA A 59 -4.21 6.20 -2.30
C ALA A 59 -3.27 6.13 -3.51
N HIS A 60 -1.95 6.09 -3.30
CA HIS A 60 -0.99 5.99 -4.40
C HIS A 60 -1.19 4.68 -5.19
N PHE A 61 -1.39 3.57 -4.49
CA PHE A 61 -1.56 2.25 -5.12
C PHE A 61 -2.96 2.05 -5.68
N ALA A 62 -4.00 2.60 -5.05
CA ALA A 62 -5.35 2.54 -5.54
C ALA A 62 -5.55 3.35 -6.84
N ILE A 63 -4.96 4.55 -6.93
CA ILE A 63 -4.96 5.34 -8.17
C ILE A 63 -4.17 4.61 -9.27
N ASP A 64 -2.99 4.09 -8.93
CA ASP A 64 -2.17 3.32 -9.86
C ASP A 64 -2.91 2.09 -10.39
N PHE A 65 -3.57 1.33 -9.51
CA PHE A 65 -4.40 0.18 -9.87
C PHE A 65 -5.57 0.55 -10.80
N PHE A 66 -6.23 1.69 -10.55
CA PHE A 66 -7.26 2.19 -11.46
C PHE A 66 -6.71 2.52 -12.85
N GLY A 67 -5.55 3.17 -12.93
CA GLY A 67 -4.87 3.40 -14.20
C GLY A 67 -4.54 2.10 -14.95
N LYS A 68 -4.12 1.05 -14.22
CA LYS A 68 -3.90 -0.28 -14.77
C LYS A 68 -5.20 -0.91 -15.30
N LEU A 69 -6.32 -0.79 -14.57
CA LEU A 69 -7.64 -1.26 -15.03
C LEU A 69 -8.08 -0.57 -16.33
N CYS A 70 -7.88 0.74 -16.43
CA CYS A 70 -8.18 1.50 -17.65
C CYS A 70 -7.33 1.05 -18.84
N ALA A 71 -6.07 0.70 -18.62
CA ALA A 71 -5.17 0.25 -19.67
C ALA A 71 -5.44 -1.20 -20.12
N ASN A 72 -5.58 -2.12 -19.17
CA ASN A 72 -5.93 -3.51 -19.44
C ASN A 72 -6.59 -4.15 -18.21
N LYS A 73 -7.91 -4.34 -18.27
CA LYS A 73 -8.69 -4.88 -17.16
C LYS A 73 -8.25 -6.27 -16.73
N GLU A 74 -8.03 -7.18 -17.67
CA GLU A 74 -7.68 -8.59 -17.37
C GLU A 74 -6.34 -8.69 -16.63
N LYS A 75 -5.30 -8.04 -17.16
CA LYS A 75 -3.97 -7.98 -16.53
C LYS A 75 -4.01 -7.26 -15.18
N ALA A 76 -4.78 -6.17 -15.07
CA ALA A 76 -4.94 -5.47 -13.80
C ALA A 76 -5.60 -6.35 -12.73
N MET A 77 -6.59 -7.18 -13.08
CA MET A 77 -7.17 -8.13 -12.12
C MET A 77 -6.14 -9.12 -11.59
N LYS A 78 -5.12 -9.51 -12.39
CA LYS A 78 -3.98 -10.30 -11.89
C LYS A 78 -3.11 -9.56 -10.89
N VAL A 79 -2.99 -8.24 -11.01
CA VAL A 79 -2.35 -7.41 -9.98
C VAL A 79 -3.15 -7.44 -8.67
N LEU A 80 -4.49 -7.39 -8.74
CA LEU A 80 -5.33 -7.53 -7.54
C LEU A 80 -5.17 -8.91 -6.88
N GLU A 81 -5.16 -9.99 -7.68
CA GLU A 81 -4.90 -11.36 -7.19
C GLU A 81 -3.55 -11.42 -6.44
N ALA A 82 -2.50 -10.86 -7.03
CA ALA A 82 -1.17 -10.78 -6.40
C ALA A 82 -1.17 -9.99 -5.08
N ILE A 83 -1.89 -8.86 -5.02
CA ILE A 83 -2.04 -8.06 -3.79
C ILE A 83 -2.75 -8.86 -2.69
N VAL A 84 -3.81 -9.60 -3.05
CA VAL A 84 -4.56 -10.44 -2.10
C VAL A 84 -3.71 -11.60 -1.59
N GLU A 85 -2.87 -12.21 -2.44
CA GLU A 85 -1.93 -13.25 -2.01
C GLU A 85 -0.90 -12.71 -0.99
N VAL A 86 -0.34 -11.51 -1.22
CA VAL A 86 0.55 -10.86 -0.24
C VAL A 86 -0.19 -10.59 1.07
N TRP A 87 -1.43 -10.12 0.99
CA TRP A 87 -2.25 -9.84 2.16
C TRP A 87 -2.52 -11.10 3.00
N ARG A 88 -2.70 -12.26 2.34
CA ARG A 88 -2.81 -13.58 2.98
C ARG A 88 -1.52 -14.08 3.63
N GLY A 89 -0.40 -13.40 3.42
CA GLY A 89 0.89 -13.72 4.04
C GLY A 89 1.85 -14.52 3.16
N ASN A 90 1.51 -14.74 1.88
CA ASN A 90 2.41 -15.42 0.94
C ASN A 90 3.67 -14.58 0.67
N SER A 91 4.75 -15.24 0.26
CA SER A 91 6.02 -14.57 -0.03
C SER A 91 5.91 -13.66 -1.25
N VAL A 92 6.38 -12.42 -1.13
CA VAL A 92 6.42 -11.47 -2.26
C VAL A 92 7.25 -12.02 -3.41
N GLN A 93 8.34 -12.73 -3.14
CA GLN A 93 9.22 -13.29 -4.18
C GLN A 93 8.52 -14.37 -5.01
N GLU A 94 7.78 -15.26 -4.35
CA GLU A 94 7.00 -16.32 -5.01
C GLU A 94 5.90 -15.71 -5.88
N ILE A 95 5.20 -14.70 -5.36
CA ILE A 95 4.15 -13.98 -6.08
C ILE A 95 4.72 -13.22 -7.28
N LEU A 96 5.89 -12.58 -7.14
CA LEU A 96 6.53 -11.90 -8.27
C LEU A 96 6.83 -12.89 -9.41
N THR A 97 7.41 -14.05 -9.08
CA THR A 97 7.70 -15.10 -10.06
C THR A 97 6.42 -15.54 -10.80
N LYS A 98 5.30 -15.62 -10.09
CA LYS A 98 4.00 -16.04 -10.65
C LYS A 98 3.32 -14.95 -11.49
N TYR A 99 3.39 -13.69 -11.08
CA TYR A 99 2.54 -12.62 -11.60
C TYR A 99 3.25 -11.54 -12.43
N GLU A 100 4.58 -11.49 -12.43
CA GLU A 100 5.34 -10.42 -13.11
C GLU A 100 5.04 -10.35 -14.61
N GLY A 101 4.88 -11.50 -15.29
CA GLY A 101 4.52 -11.54 -16.71
C GLY A 101 3.14 -10.93 -17.01
N PHE A 102 2.18 -11.01 -16.09
CA PHE A 102 0.87 -10.38 -16.26
C PHE A 102 0.94 -8.86 -16.04
N ALA A 103 1.79 -8.42 -15.11
CA ALA A 103 2.00 -7.01 -14.85
C ALA A 103 2.88 -6.32 -15.92
N TYR A 104 3.53 -7.09 -16.79
CA TYR A 104 4.34 -6.57 -17.87
C TYR A 104 3.53 -5.65 -18.80
N GLN A 105 4.10 -4.47 -19.08
CA GLN A 105 3.54 -3.35 -19.85
C GLN A 105 2.33 -2.63 -19.24
N LEU A 106 1.90 -2.98 -18.03
CA LEU A 106 0.93 -2.15 -17.33
C LEU A 106 1.57 -0.81 -16.91
N PRO A 107 0.83 0.31 -17.01
CA PRO A 107 1.38 1.63 -16.68
C PRO A 107 1.61 1.80 -15.17
N GLY A 108 2.45 2.76 -14.80
CA GLY A 108 2.65 3.19 -13.43
C GLY A 108 3.71 2.39 -12.67
N TYR A 109 3.44 2.05 -11.42
CA TYR A 109 4.39 1.38 -10.53
C TYR A 109 4.62 -0.08 -10.94
N SER A 110 5.86 -0.56 -10.72
CA SER A 110 6.21 -1.98 -10.89
C SER A 110 5.49 -2.85 -9.86
N LEU A 111 5.21 -4.10 -10.23
CA LEU A 111 4.59 -5.07 -9.32
C LEU A 111 5.44 -5.27 -8.06
N GLU A 112 6.76 -5.37 -8.21
CA GLU A 112 7.72 -5.47 -7.10
C GLU A 112 7.52 -4.35 -6.07
N TYR A 113 7.46 -3.11 -6.55
CA TYR A 113 7.29 -1.96 -5.67
C TYR A 113 5.93 -1.97 -4.96
N ILE A 114 4.86 -2.29 -5.69
CA ILE A 114 3.49 -2.39 -5.15
C ILE A 114 3.44 -3.44 -4.03
N LEU A 115 3.91 -4.65 -4.29
CA LEU A 115 3.77 -5.80 -3.38
C LEU A 115 4.60 -5.63 -2.11
N TYR A 116 5.87 -5.21 -2.21
CA TYR A 116 6.69 -4.98 -1.02
C TYR A 116 6.16 -3.82 -0.18
N SER A 117 5.70 -2.75 -0.81
CA SER A 117 5.13 -1.61 -0.08
C SER A 117 3.84 -1.99 0.63
N LEU A 118 2.92 -2.66 -0.07
CA LEU A 118 1.63 -3.05 0.49
C LEU A 118 1.80 -4.09 1.60
N LYS A 119 2.75 -5.04 1.49
CA LYS A 119 3.07 -5.98 2.58
C LYS A 119 3.29 -5.25 3.91
N TRP A 120 4.19 -4.28 3.91
CA TRP A 120 4.52 -3.52 5.11
C TRP A 120 3.43 -2.54 5.52
N ILE A 121 2.68 -2.00 4.57
CA ILE A 121 1.52 -1.16 4.89
C ILE A 121 0.42 -1.98 5.57
N PHE A 122 0.11 -3.19 5.10
CA PHE A 122 -0.86 -4.07 5.75
C PHE A 122 -0.45 -4.40 7.18
N GLU A 123 0.81 -4.79 7.38
CA GLU A 123 1.38 -4.99 8.73
C GLU A 123 1.21 -3.73 9.60
N GLN A 124 1.48 -2.54 9.05
CA GLN A 124 1.32 -1.28 9.77
C GLN A 124 -0.14 -1.01 10.16
N GLU A 125 -1.09 -1.27 9.26
CA GLU A 125 -2.53 -1.09 9.52
C GLU A 125 -3.02 -2.07 10.57
N ASP A 126 -2.61 -3.34 10.51
CA ASP A 126 -3.00 -4.38 11.46
C ASP A 126 -2.44 -4.09 12.86
N VAL A 127 -1.17 -3.68 12.96
CA VAL A 127 -0.54 -3.30 14.24
C VAL A 127 -1.22 -2.10 14.89
N ASN A 128 -1.69 -1.14 14.09
CA ASN A 128 -2.33 0.08 14.57
C ASN A 128 -3.86 -0.06 14.72
N PHE A 129 -4.42 -1.23 14.45
CA PHE A 129 -5.87 -1.42 14.45
C PHE A 129 -6.42 -1.55 15.87
N ALA A 130 -7.19 -0.55 16.30
CA ALA A 130 -7.88 -0.52 17.59
C ALA A 130 -9.36 -0.94 17.52
N GLY A 131 -9.83 -1.40 16.35
CA GLY A 131 -11.24 -1.68 16.08
C GLY A 131 -11.89 -0.69 15.12
N ARG A 132 -13.13 -0.97 14.72
CA ARG A 132 -13.98 -0.10 13.89
C ARG A 132 -15.46 -0.32 14.20
N PRO A 133 -16.36 0.62 13.84
CA PRO A 133 -17.80 0.43 13.98
C PRO A 133 -18.32 -0.82 13.24
N LYS A 134 -19.31 -1.51 13.82
CA LYS A 134 -19.89 -2.75 13.27
C LYS A 134 -20.44 -2.56 11.86
N ASP A 135 -21.15 -1.47 11.61
CA ASP A 135 -21.71 -1.17 10.29
C ASP A 135 -20.61 -1.03 9.23
N LYS A 136 -19.47 -0.45 9.62
CA LYS A 136 -18.31 -0.34 8.73
C LYS A 136 -17.70 -1.70 8.43
N GLN A 137 -17.60 -2.57 9.43
CA GLN A 137 -17.14 -3.95 9.23
C GLN A 137 -18.06 -4.73 8.30
N ASN A 138 -19.37 -4.61 8.46
CA ASN A 138 -20.35 -5.28 7.59
C ASN A 138 -20.19 -4.83 6.13
N GLN A 139 -20.05 -3.53 5.87
CA GLN A 139 -19.80 -3.02 4.52
C GLN A 139 -18.52 -3.57 3.88
N ILE A 140 -17.46 -3.71 4.68
CA ILE A 140 -16.19 -4.29 4.24
C ILE A 140 -16.40 -5.76 3.89
N ASN A 141 -17.04 -6.53 4.76
CA ASN A 141 -17.34 -7.96 4.55
C ASN A 141 -18.16 -8.17 3.27
N GLU A 142 -19.21 -7.39 3.04
CA GLU A 142 -20.02 -7.45 1.81
C GLU A 142 -19.18 -7.18 0.56
N THR A 143 -18.26 -6.21 0.63
CA THR A 143 -17.39 -5.86 -0.49
C THR A 143 -16.42 -7.00 -0.81
N LEU A 144 -15.80 -7.58 0.22
CA LEU A 144 -14.89 -8.71 0.09
C LEU A 144 -15.62 -9.96 -0.44
N GLN A 145 -16.82 -10.24 0.06
CA GLN A 145 -17.66 -11.35 -0.40
C GLN A 145 -18.02 -11.24 -1.88
N LYS A 146 -18.37 -10.04 -2.37
CA LYS A 146 -18.63 -9.79 -3.80
C LYS A 146 -17.41 -10.11 -4.68
N CYS A 147 -16.21 -9.90 -4.14
CA CYS A 147 -14.96 -10.23 -4.82
C CYS A 147 -14.46 -11.66 -4.52
N ARG A 148 -15.24 -12.46 -3.77
CA ARG A 148 -14.89 -13.83 -3.35
C ARG A 148 -13.55 -13.88 -2.60
N ILE A 149 -13.29 -12.86 -1.78
CA ILE A 149 -12.09 -12.76 -0.96
C ILE A 149 -12.46 -13.03 0.49
N GLU A 150 -11.81 -14.03 1.07
CA GLU A 150 -11.89 -14.32 2.49
C GLU A 150 -10.77 -13.61 3.25
N SER A 151 -11.11 -13.08 4.43
CA SER A 151 -10.16 -12.38 5.28
C SER A 151 -9.30 -13.36 6.08
N PRO A 152 -7.96 -13.23 6.05
CA PRO A 152 -7.09 -14.02 6.91
C PRO A 152 -7.27 -13.66 8.39
N PRO A 153 -6.96 -14.58 9.31
CA PRO A 153 -6.87 -14.22 10.73
C PRO A 153 -5.82 -13.11 10.94
N ASN A 154 -6.04 -12.25 11.93
CA ASN A 154 -5.15 -11.15 12.31
C ASN A 154 -4.93 -10.06 11.24
N ARG A 155 -5.81 -9.97 10.23
CA ARG A 155 -5.75 -8.95 9.16
C ARG A 155 -6.86 -7.91 9.20
N ALA A 156 -7.55 -7.79 10.33
CA ALA A 156 -8.73 -6.94 10.46
C ALA A 156 -8.45 -5.48 10.09
N GLY A 157 -7.28 -4.93 10.44
CA GLY A 157 -6.90 -3.55 10.11
C GLY A 157 -6.81 -3.32 8.59
N SER A 158 -6.08 -4.20 7.92
CA SER A 158 -5.78 -4.12 6.49
C SER A 158 -6.94 -4.51 5.56
N GLU A 159 -8.01 -5.14 6.06
CA GLU A 159 -9.24 -5.42 5.29
C GLU A 159 -9.81 -4.17 4.60
N LEU A 160 -9.74 -3.01 5.26
CA LEU A 160 -10.24 -1.76 4.68
C LEU A 160 -9.50 -1.44 3.37
N VAL A 161 -8.20 -1.70 3.32
CA VAL A 161 -7.36 -1.48 2.15
C VAL A 161 -7.74 -2.44 1.03
N ILE A 162 -7.97 -3.71 1.34
CA ILE A 162 -8.41 -4.70 0.34
C ILE A 162 -9.80 -4.35 -0.19
N SER A 163 -10.73 -3.92 0.68
CA SER A 163 -12.06 -3.49 0.27
C SER A 163 -12.01 -2.27 -0.65
N LEU A 164 -11.03 -1.37 -0.47
CA LEU A 164 -10.80 -0.24 -1.36
C LEU A 164 -10.42 -0.72 -2.78
N PHE A 165 -9.46 -1.66 -2.90
CA PHE A 165 -9.12 -2.25 -4.20
C PHE A 165 -10.29 -3.00 -4.83
N CYS A 166 -11.08 -3.74 -4.03
CA CYS A 166 -12.28 -4.46 -4.47
C CYS A 166 -13.34 -3.52 -5.05
N ASN A 167 -13.59 -2.39 -4.39
CA ASN A 167 -14.52 -1.37 -4.88
C ASN A 167 -14.07 -0.85 -6.26
N ILE A 168 -12.78 -0.53 -6.41
CA ILE A 168 -12.22 -0.05 -7.67
C ILE A 168 -12.30 -1.12 -8.77
N ALA A 169 -11.97 -2.37 -8.45
CA ALA A 169 -12.10 -3.51 -9.37
C ALA A 169 -13.55 -3.75 -9.83
N SER A 170 -14.51 -3.42 -8.97
CA SER A 170 -15.96 -3.47 -9.28
C SER A 170 -16.44 -2.28 -10.12
N GLY A 171 -15.55 -1.37 -10.52
CA GLY A 171 -15.86 -0.21 -11.38
C GLY A 171 -16.07 1.10 -10.63
N MET A 172 -15.84 1.17 -9.31
CA MET A 172 -15.91 2.41 -8.56
C MET A 172 -14.71 3.32 -8.88
N HIS A 173 -14.98 4.61 -9.11
CA HIS A 173 -13.90 5.58 -9.30
C HIS A 173 -13.08 5.74 -7.99
N PRO A 174 -11.74 5.92 -8.05
CA PRO A 174 -10.91 5.97 -6.86
C PRO A 174 -11.32 7.03 -5.82
N VAL A 175 -11.77 8.20 -6.28
CA VAL A 175 -12.24 9.28 -5.39
C VAL A 175 -13.42 8.81 -4.54
N ASP A 176 -14.41 8.17 -5.15
CA ASP A 176 -15.58 7.64 -4.45
C ASP A 176 -15.19 6.50 -3.50
N ALA A 177 -14.25 5.66 -3.94
CA ALA A 177 -13.73 4.57 -3.13
C ALA A 177 -12.96 5.09 -1.89
N PHE A 178 -12.22 6.20 -2.01
CA PHE A 178 -11.56 6.86 -0.88
C PHE A 178 -12.54 7.50 0.08
N LEU A 179 -13.54 8.23 -0.43
CA LEU A 179 -14.62 8.81 0.38
C LEU A 179 -15.33 7.71 1.16
N ARG A 180 -15.66 6.59 0.51
CA ARG A 180 -16.28 5.43 1.14
C ARG A 180 -15.37 4.80 2.19
N ALA A 181 -14.06 4.77 1.98
CA ALA A 181 -13.09 4.26 2.95
C ALA A 181 -12.82 5.22 4.13
N ASN A 182 -13.46 6.40 4.16
CA ASN A 182 -13.17 7.48 5.10
C ASN A 182 -11.68 7.87 5.09
N LEU A 183 -11.02 7.71 3.93
CA LEU A 183 -9.67 8.22 3.72
C LEU A 183 -9.82 9.69 3.37
N ASP A 184 -9.11 10.56 4.08
CA ASP A 184 -9.25 12.01 3.95
C ASP A 184 -8.91 12.46 2.53
N VAL A 185 -9.93 12.67 1.69
CA VAL A 185 -9.84 13.19 0.32
C VAL A 185 -10.17 14.67 0.26
N PHE A 186 -10.57 15.26 1.39
CA PHE A 186 -10.88 16.67 1.42
C PHE A 186 -9.59 17.45 1.21
N PRO A 187 -9.54 18.36 0.21
CA PRO A 187 -8.44 19.30 0.14
C PRO A 187 -8.40 20.03 1.46
N VAL A 188 -7.28 19.93 2.19
CA VAL A 188 -7.02 20.77 3.35
C VAL A 188 -7.19 22.20 2.86
N LYS A 189 -8.29 22.87 3.24
CA LYS A 189 -8.38 24.32 3.11
C LYS A 189 -7.20 24.84 3.91
N LYS A 190 -6.09 25.19 3.24
CA LYS A 190 -5.08 26.05 3.84
C LYS A 190 -5.87 27.26 4.32
N ALA A 191 -5.92 27.45 5.63
CA ALA A 191 -6.43 28.70 6.18
C ALA A 191 -5.74 29.84 5.41
N ARG A 192 -6.55 30.71 4.81
CA ARG A 192 -6.05 31.87 4.07
C ARG A 192 -5.18 32.69 5.03
N GLY A 193 -3.90 32.77 4.72
CA GLY A 193 -2.88 33.49 5.50
C GLY A 193 -1.46 33.30 4.96
N ALA A 194 -1.32 33.03 3.65
CA ALA A 194 -0.05 32.99 2.96
C ALA A 194 -0.27 33.43 1.50
N VAL A 195 -0.65 34.69 1.28
CA VAL A 195 0.21 35.85 0.98
C VAL A 195 -0.52 37.07 1.56
#